data_AF-A0ABD5SDT8-F1
#
_entry.id   AF-A0ABD5SDT8-F1
#
_cell.length_a   1.000
_cell.length_b   1.000
_cell.length_c   1.000
_cell.angle_alpha   90.00
_cell.angle_beta   90.00
_cell.angle_gamma   90.00
#
_symmetry.space_group_name_H-M   'P 1'
#
loop_
_entity.id
_entity.type
_entity.pdbx_description
1 polymer ?
#
loop_
_entity_poly.entity_id
_entity_poly.type
_entity_poly.pdbx_seq_one_letter_code
_entity_poly.pdbx_strand_id
1 'polypeptide(L)' 'DATWLADEVVALGYDVTEPELPLVAVDLPDTTFEALRDAGWKLSRTGAGEARVVCMPHVTREALRAFLADLDRIRT' A
#
# COMPACT_ATOMS: atom_id res chain seq x y z
N ASP A 1 -6.89 0.58 9.21
CA ASP A 1 -5.92 0.70 10.29
C ASP A 1 -4.55 0.60 9.66
N ALA A 2 -3.73 1.64 9.84
CA ALA A 2 -2.43 1.76 9.17
C ALA A 2 -1.43 0.73 9.69
N THR A 3 -1.43 0.45 11.00
CA THR A 3 -0.56 -0.56 11.61
C THR A 3 -0.85 -1.94 11.03
N TRP A 4 -2.12 -2.33 10.96
CA TRP A 4 -2.48 -3.61 10.35
C TRP A 4 -2.08 -3.70 8.88
N LEU A 5 -2.25 -2.63 8.09
CA LEU A 5 -1.83 -2.67 6.69
C LEU A 5 -0.31 -2.81 6.57
N ALA A 6 0.46 -2.11 7.42
CA ALA A 6 1.90 -2.23 7.45
C ALA A 6 2.34 -3.67 7.73
N ASP A 7 1.76 -4.34 8.74
CA ASP A 7 2.07 -5.73 9.08
C ASP A 7 1.83 -6.69 7.91
N GLU A 8 0.70 -6.54 7.20
CA GLU A 8 0.35 -7.41 6.06
C GLU A 8 1.27 -7.16 4.86
N VAL A 9 1.65 -5.92 4.61
CA VAL A 9 2.58 -5.56 3.52
C VAL A 9 3.98 -6.10 3.81
N VAL A 10 4.44 -6.00 5.06
CA VAL A 10 5.69 -6.63 5.52
C VAL A 10 5.65 -8.15 5.35
N ALA A 11 4.52 -8.78 5.68
CA ALA A 11 4.32 -10.21 5.47
C ALA A 11 4.36 -10.64 3.98
N LEU A 12 4.05 -9.71 3.05
CA LEU A 12 4.21 -9.91 1.60
C LEU A 12 5.66 -9.73 1.11
N GLY A 13 6.58 -9.28 1.98
CA GLY A 13 7.99 -9.13 1.70
C GLY A 13 8.43 -7.72 1.27
N TYR A 14 7.59 -6.70 1.50
CA TYR A 14 7.94 -5.31 1.21
C TYR A 14 8.42 -4.57 2.45
N ASP A 15 9.31 -3.61 2.22
CA ASP A 15 9.75 -2.69 3.26
C ASP A 15 8.72 -1.57 3.47
N VAL A 16 8.43 -1.30 4.74
CA VAL A 16 7.44 -0.32 5.17
C VAL A 16 8.05 0.59 6.23
N THR A 17 7.84 1.89 6.09
CA THR A 17 8.14 2.84 7.18
C THR A 17 7.07 2.74 8.26
N GLU A 18 7.49 2.60 9.53
CA GLU A 18 6.56 2.41 10.66
C GLU A 18 5.51 3.55 10.75
N PRO A 19 4.20 3.24 10.77
CA PRO A 19 3.16 4.27 10.74
C PRO A 19 3.03 5.04 12.07
N GLU A 20 3.36 6.34 12.07
CA GLU A 20 3.00 7.28 13.16
C GLU A 20 1.72 8.08 12.87
N LEU A 21 1.21 7.96 11.64
CA LEU A 21 0.04 8.65 11.11
C LEU A 21 -0.91 7.62 10.46
N PRO A 22 -2.14 7.99 10.08
CA PRO A 22 -3.05 7.10 9.35
C PRO A 22 -2.62 6.95 7.87
N LEU A 23 -1.35 6.60 7.62
CA LEU A 23 -0.79 6.31 6.31
C LEU A 23 0.31 5.26 6.42
N VAL A 24 0.52 4.53 5.34
CA VAL A 24 1.61 3.57 5.18
C VAL A 24 2.43 3.98 3.97
N ALA A 25 3.75 4.07 4.14
CA ALA A 25 4.70 4.25 3.04
C ALA A 25 5.39 2.91 2.77
N VAL A 26 5.31 2.44 1.52
CA VAL A 26 5.77 1.13 1.09
C VAL A 26 6.75 1.29 -0.07
N ASP A 27 7.92 0.68 0.02
CA ASP A 27 8.84 0.62 -1.12
C ASP A 27 8.33 -0.40 -2.13
N LEU A 28 7.75 0.09 -3.22
CA LEU A 28 7.23 -0.72 -4.31
C LEU A 28 8.04 -0.47 -5.58
N PRO A 29 8.41 -1.52 -6.34
CA PRO A 29 8.96 -1.36 -7.67
C PRO A 29 8.05 -0.50 -8.55
N ASP A 30 8.64 0.33 -9.41
CA ASP A 30 7.89 1.26 -10.27
C ASP A 30 6.84 0.55 -11.13
N THR A 31 7.18 -0.63 -11.66
CA THR A 31 6.27 -1.46 -12.44
C THR A 31 5.05 -1.92 -11.64
N THR A 32 5.24 -2.28 -10.36
CA THR A 32 4.14 -2.69 -9.46
C THR A 32 3.26 -1.49 -9.12
N PHE A 33 3.86 -0.33 -8.85
CA PHE A 33 3.12 0.90 -8.57
C PHE A 33 2.25 1.34 -9.76
N GLU A 34 2.80 1.33 -10.97
CA GLU A 34 2.07 1.67 -12.20
C GLU A 34 0.94 0.68 -12.46
N ALA A 35 1.21 -0.63 -12.37
CA ALA A 35 0.19 -1.66 -12.56
C ALA A 35 -0.98 -1.56 -11.56
N LEU A 36 -0.71 -1.18 -10.30
CA LEU A 36 -1.77 -0.90 -9.32
C LEU A 36 -2.63 0.31 -9.72
N ARG A 37 -2.01 1.36 -10.26
CA ARG A 37 -2.75 2.53 -10.76
C ARG A 37 -3.61 2.19 -11.97
N ASP A 38 -3.09 1.37 -12.88
CA ASP A 38 -3.83 0.88 -14.05
C ASP A 38 -4.99 -0.03 -13.64
N ALA A 39 -4.86 -0.77 -12.54
CA ALA A 39 -5.94 -1.52 -11.91
C ALA A 39 -6.99 -0.63 -11.19
N GLY A 40 -6.79 0.69 -11.18
CA GLY A 40 -7.74 1.67 -10.65
C GLY A 40 -7.43 2.18 -9.25
N TRP A 41 -6.32 1.74 -8.62
CA TRP A 41 -5.94 2.20 -7.30
C TRP A 41 -5.43 3.66 -7.33
N LYS A 42 -6.01 4.50 -6.48
CA LYS A 42 -5.61 5.91 -6.35
C LYS A 42 -4.41 6.05 -5.42
N LEU A 43 -3.22 5.70 -5.92
CA LEU A 43 -1.96 5.80 -5.19
C LEU A 43 -1.21 7.10 -5.50
N SER A 44 -0.44 7.54 -4.52
CA SER A 44 0.50 8.67 -4.63
C SER A 44 1.87 8.23 -4.13
N ARG A 45 2.92 8.99 -4.45
CA ARG A 45 4.26 8.77 -3.88
C ARG A 45 4.57 9.73 -2.75
N THR A 46 5.43 9.32 -1.83
CA THR A 46 6.10 10.21 -0.87
C THR A 46 7.15 11.05 -1.59
N GLY A 47 7.74 12.03 -0.89
CA GLY A 47 8.88 12.78 -1.43
C GLY A 47 10.13 11.91 -1.66
N ALA A 48 10.22 10.77 -0.99
CA ALA A 48 11.30 9.79 -1.13
C ALA A 48 11.02 8.73 -2.22
N GLY A 49 9.83 8.75 -2.83
CA GLY A 49 9.47 7.83 -3.91
C GLY A 49 8.66 6.61 -3.48
N GLU A 50 8.46 6.35 -2.19
CA GLU A 50 7.65 5.21 -1.72
C GLU A 50 6.17 5.38 -2.11
N ALA A 51 5.47 4.27 -2.33
CA ALA A 51 4.03 4.27 -2.50
C ALA A 51 3.35 4.64 -1.17
N ARG A 52 2.38 5.56 -1.21
CA ARG A 52 1.64 6.02 -0.02
C ARG A 52 0.19 5.57 -0.06
N VAL A 53 -0.21 4.80 0.95
CA VAL A 53 -1.61 4.41 1.20
C VAL A 53 -2.13 5.15 2.42
N VAL A 54 -3.15 6.00 2.25
CA VAL A 54 -3.74 6.77 3.36
C VAL A 54 -4.93 6.02 3.93
N CYS A 55 -4.86 5.65 5.21
CA CYS A 55 -5.88 4.91 5.97
C CYS A 55 -6.81 5.85 6.73
N MET A 56 -7.54 6.72 6.03
CA MET A 56 -8.55 7.59 6.63
C MET A 56 -9.73 6.78 7.22
N PRO A 57 -10.55 7.35 8.13
CA PRO A 57 -11.65 6.62 8.78
C PRO A 57 -12.67 5.95 7.83
N HIS A 58 -12.83 6.46 6.60
CA HIS A 58 -13.72 5.88 5.59
C HIS A 58 -13.10 4.68 4.85
N VAL A 59 -11.81 4.42 5.04
CA VAL A 59 -11.13 3.26 4.45
C VAL A 59 -11.43 2.03 5.28
N THR A 60 -12.21 1.12 4.71
CA THR A 60 -12.64 -0.10 5.39
C THR A 60 -11.55 -1.17 5.37
N ARG A 61 -11.63 -2.12 6.30
CA ARG A 61 -10.75 -3.30 6.30
C ARG A 61 -10.89 -4.11 5.00
N GLU A 62 -12.10 -4.20 4.46
CA GLU A 62 -12.39 -4.87 3.20
C GLU A 62 -11.66 -4.22 2.01
N ALA A 63 -11.69 -2.88 1.92
CA ALA A 63 -10.95 -2.16 0.88
C ALA A 63 -9.44 -2.41 0.96
N LEU A 64 -8.88 -2.45 2.18
CA LEU A 64 -7.46 -2.77 2.36
C LEU A 64 -7.13 -4.23 2.02
N ARG A 65 -8.03 -5.18 2.29
CA ARG A 65 -7.87 -6.58 1.83
C ARG A 65 -7.90 -6.69 0.31
N ALA A 66 -8.80 -5.96 -0.35
CA ALA A 66 -8.86 -5.92 -1.81
C ALA A 66 -7.55 -5.33 -2.39
N PHE A 67 -7.01 -4.28 -1.76
CA PHE A 67 -5.71 -3.72 -2.12
C PHE A 67 -4.58 -4.75 -2.00
N LEU A 68 -4.50 -5.46 -0.87
CA LEU A 68 -3.49 -6.50 -0.65
C LEU A 68 -3.62 -7.66 -1.65
N ALA A 69 -4.84 -8.05 -2.01
CA ALA A 69 -5.08 -9.10 -3.00
C ALA A 69 -4.60 -8.68 -4.40
N ASP A 70 -4.83 -7.43 -4.81
CA ASP A 70 -4.29 -6.93 -6.07
C ASP A 70 -2.77 -6.77 -6.02
N LEU A 71 -2.21 -6.29 -4.90
CA LEU A 71 -0.76 -6.20 -4.71
C LEU A 71 -0.10 -7.58 -4.85
N ASP A 72 -0.63 -8.61 -4.18
CA ASP A 72 -0.10 -9.97 -4.26
C ASP A 72 -0.25 -10.59 -5.65
N ARG A 73 -1.32 -10.24 -6.39
CA ARG A 73 -1.53 -10.67 -7.78
C ARG A 73 -0.58 -9.98 -8.77
N ILE A 74 -0.22 -8.72 -8.52
CA ILE A 74 0.55 -7.87 -9.43
C ILE A 74 2.05 -7.96 -9.19
N ARG A 75 2.49 -8.24 -7.95
CA ARG A 75 3.92 -8.32 -7.62
C ARG A 75 4.63 -9.25 -8.60
N THR A 76 5.71 -8.74 -9.20
CA THR A 76 6.50 -9.42 -10.22
C THR A 76 7.86 -9.80 -9.66
#